data_AF-A0A1F4X8I2-F1
#
_entry.id   AF-A0A1F4X8I2-F1
#
_cell.length_a   1.000
_cell.length_b   1.000
_cell.length_c   1.000
_cell.angle_alpha   90.00
_cell.angle_beta   90.00
_cell.angle_gamma   90.00
#
_symmetry.space_group_name_H-M   'P 1'
#
loop_
_entity.id
_entity.type
_entity.pdbx_description
1 polymer ?
#
loop_
_entity_poly.entity_id
_entity_poly.type
_entity_poly.pdbx_seq_one_letter_code
_entity_poly.pdbx_strand_id
1 'polypeptide(L)'
;MNDLTIIYYTANLNSDHFMKNTQRYLLKAIGDTPIIIVSFKPTLIGNNSKNICIGEQKRSNYMIYKQVLIGAREADTKYVAMAEDDMLYSPEHFTYRPPDEETFSYDINKWSIFSWLKPPLLSYRVRKLMNSLIVSRDALVKTLEERYAKYPEVERVTSEFIKMYWGEPGRFENHLGITPVKAEEYSSPVPNIMFSTSEALGYLTLGTRKAHSEIRANRVDPWGTADEILKLYG
;
A
#
# COMPACT_ATOMS: atom_id res chain seq x y z
N MET A 1 -18.03 6.29 5.27
CA MET A 1 -18.09 6.78 3.87
C MET A 1 -18.76 5.71 3.05
N ASN A 2 -19.74 6.03 2.20
CA ASN A 2 -20.59 5.01 1.57
C ASN A 2 -20.14 4.63 0.15
N ASP A 3 -19.15 5.34 -0.39
CA ASP A 3 -18.68 5.21 -1.78
C ASP A 3 -17.24 4.66 -1.87
N LEU A 4 -16.64 4.28 -0.73
CA LEU A 4 -15.26 3.82 -0.63
C LEU A 4 -15.18 2.47 0.09
N THR A 5 -14.37 1.55 -0.44
CA THR A 5 -13.95 0.32 0.24
C THR A 5 -12.44 0.31 0.40
N ILE A 6 -11.97 -0.09 1.57
CA ILE A 6 -10.55 -0.24 1.85
C ILE A 6 -10.12 -1.65 1.44
N ILE A 7 -9.09 -1.76 0.60
CA ILE A 7 -8.46 -3.02 0.25
C ILE A 7 -7.19 -3.15 1.08
N TYR A 8 -7.27 -3.94 2.16
CA TYR A 8 -6.13 -4.25 2.99
C TYR A 8 -5.49 -5.56 2.55
N TYR A 9 -4.21 -5.54 2.22
CA TYR A 9 -3.49 -6.72 1.76
C TYR A 9 -2.23 -6.97 2.57
N THR A 10 -2.00 -8.23 2.95
CA THR A 10 -0.89 -8.60 3.84
C THR A 10 -0.36 -10.00 3.52
N ALA A 11 0.96 -10.15 3.56
CA ALA A 11 1.60 -11.46 3.50
C ALA A 11 1.67 -12.17 4.87
N ASN A 12 1.18 -11.54 5.95
CA ASN A 12 1.25 -12.03 7.33
C ASN A 12 2.67 -12.40 7.78
N LEU A 13 3.66 -11.57 7.42
CA LEU A 13 5.08 -11.78 7.77
C LEU A 13 5.57 -10.85 8.87
N ASN A 14 4.86 -9.76 9.14
CA ASN A 14 5.13 -8.92 10.30
C ASN A 14 4.68 -9.63 11.58
N SER A 15 5.25 -9.25 12.73
CA SER A 15 4.85 -9.82 14.01
C SER A 15 3.39 -9.48 14.35
N ASP A 16 2.71 -10.35 15.09
CA ASP A 16 1.34 -10.10 15.53
C ASP A 16 1.19 -8.79 16.32
N HIS A 17 2.21 -8.44 17.12
CA HIS A 17 2.24 -7.18 17.86
C HIS A 17 2.25 -5.99 16.92
N PHE A 18 3.16 -6.00 15.94
CA PHE A 18 3.28 -4.95 14.93
C PHE A 18 1.98 -4.79 14.14
N MET A 19 1.45 -5.90 13.61
CA MET A 19 0.23 -5.90 12.82
C MET A 19 -0.97 -5.38 13.62
N LYS A 20 -1.16 -5.81 14.87
CA LYS A 20 -2.27 -5.33 15.72
C LYS A 20 -2.23 -3.82 15.91
N ASN A 21 -1.03 -3.24 16.05
CA ASN A 21 -0.88 -1.80 16.22
C ASN A 21 -1.17 -1.03 14.93
N THR A 22 -0.64 -1.44 13.78
CA THR A 22 -0.95 -0.77 12.50
C THR A 22 -2.44 -0.90 12.15
N GLN A 23 -3.02 -2.08 12.36
CA GLN A 23 -4.46 -2.32 12.17
C GLN A 23 -5.34 -1.45 13.07
N ARG A 24 -4.95 -1.24 14.34
CA ARG A 24 -5.68 -0.34 15.25
C ARG A 24 -5.74 1.09 14.72
N TYR A 25 -4.63 1.61 14.19
CA TYR A 25 -4.60 2.94 13.60
C TYR A 25 -5.38 3.01 12.29
N LEU A 26 -5.28 1.98 11.44
CA LEU A 26 -6.08 1.87 10.22
C LEU A 26 -7.58 1.91 10.55
N LEU A 27 -8.04 1.08 11.49
CA LEU A 27 -9.45 1.04 11.91
C LEU A 27 -9.93 2.40 12.44
N LYS A 28 -9.08 3.10 13.19
CA LYS A 28 -9.38 4.47 13.64
C LYS A 28 -9.49 5.45 12.47
N ALA A 29 -8.62 5.33 11.47
CA ALA A 29 -8.60 6.20 10.30
C ALA A 29 -9.81 6.00 9.38
N ILE A 30 -10.27 4.77 9.22
CA ILE A 30 -11.34 4.43 8.26
C ILE A 30 -12.74 4.47 8.90
N GLY A 31 -12.84 4.41 10.23
CA GLY A 31 -14.12 4.36 10.95
C GLY A 31 -14.95 3.15 10.53
N ASP A 32 -16.20 3.39 10.13
CA ASP A 32 -17.13 2.34 9.66
C ASP A 32 -17.00 2.02 8.15
N THR A 33 -16.00 2.58 7.46
CA THR A 33 -15.81 2.33 6.03
C THR A 33 -15.54 0.84 5.78
N PRO A 34 -16.22 0.19 4.82
CA PRO A 34 -16.02 -1.22 4.52
C PRO A 34 -14.56 -1.56 4.23
N ILE A 35 -14.09 -2.70 4.73
CA ILE A 35 -12.73 -3.19 4.49
C ILE A 35 -12.75 -4.63 3.97
N ILE A 36 -12.05 -4.86 2.87
CA ILE A 36 -11.78 -6.19 2.31
C ILE A 36 -10.33 -6.53 2.61
N ILE A 37 -10.15 -7.66 3.28
CA ILE A 37 -8.87 -8.16 3.75
C ILE A 37 -8.47 -9.30 2.84
N VAL A 38 -7.35 -9.17 2.13
CA VAL A 38 -6.77 -10.27 1.34
C VAL A 38 -5.43 -10.66 1.94
N SER A 39 -5.34 -11.89 2.43
CA SER A 39 -4.25 -12.31 3.31
C SER A 39 -3.77 -13.74 3.04
N PHE A 40 -2.52 -14.04 3.36
CA PHE A 40 -1.96 -15.40 3.23
C PHE A 40 -2.41 -16.33 4.36
N LYS A 41 -2.73 -15.76 5.53
CA LYS A 41 -3.26 -16.47 6.69
C LYS A 41 -4.62 -15.88 7.08
N PRO A 42 -5.51 -16.65 7.73
CA PRO A 42 -6.78 -16.11 8.25
C PRO A 42 -6.54 -14.85 9.08
N THR A 43 -7.16 -13.74 8.71
CA THR A 43 -6.92 -12.42 9.30
C THR A 43 -8.24 -11.67 9.43
N LEU A 44 -8.67 -11.36 10.65
CA LEU A 44 -9.90 -10.61 10.88
C LEU A 44 -9.57 -9.25 11.51
N ILE A 45 -10.03 -8.17 10.89
CA ILE A 45 -9.73 -6.80 11.31
C ILE A 45 -11.02 -5.99 11.23
N GLY A 46 -11.50 -5.47 12.36
CA GLY A 46 -12.68 -4.61 12.41
C GLY A 46 -14.00 -5.35 12.17
N ASN A 47 -15.10 -4.68 12.52
CA ASN A 47 -16.44 -5.25 12.53
C ASN A 47 -17.11 -5.22 11.14
N ASN A 48 -16.75 -4.26 10.28
CA ASN A 48 -17.28 -4.13 8.93
C ASN A 48 -16.31 -4.70 7.89
N SER A 49 -15.90 -5.96 8.08
CA SER A 49 -14.83 -6.58 7.30
C SER A 49 -15.24 -7.85 6.56
N LYS A 50 -14.66 -8.02 5.37
CA LYS A 50 -14.74 -9.25 4.58
C LYS A 50 -13.33 -9.82 4.45
N ASN A 51 -13.11 -11.05 4.93
CA ASN A 51 -11.82 -11.72 4.83
C ASN A 51 -11.77 -12.71 3.66
N ILE A 52 -10.67 -12.65 2.91
CA ILE A 52 -10.34 -13.57 1.82
C ILE A 52 -8.92 -14.09 2.08
N CYS A 53 -8.85 -15.29 2.66
CA CYS A 53 -7.58 -15.99 2.84
C CYS A 53 -7.21 -16.75 1.57
N ILE A 54 -6.08 -16.41 0.94
CA ILE A 54 -5.61 -17.03 -0.30
C ILE A 54 -4.57 -18.14 -0.07
N GLY A 55 -4.40 -18.53 1.19
CA GLY A 55 -3.41 -19.53 1.62
C GLY A 55 -1.97 -19.01 1.55
N GLU A 56 -1.04 -19.87 1.94
CA GLU A 56 0.39 -19.52 1.94
C GLU A 56 0.89 -19.32 0.50
N GLN A 57 1.53 -18.17 0.27
CA GLN A 57 2.06 -17.78 -1.04
C GLN A 57 3.47 -17.21 -0.87
N LYS A 58 4.24 -17.19 -1.97
CA LYS A 58 5.52 -16.49 -2.00
C LYS A 58 5.30 -14.98 -2.11
N ARG A 59 5.74 -14.21 -1.10
CA ARG A 59 5.68 -12.74 -1.16
C ARG A 59 6.49 -12.21 -2.34
N SER A 60 5.85 -11.37 -3.16
CA SER A 60 6.46 -10.71 -4.32
C SER A 60 5.61 -9.50 -4.72
N ASN A 61 6.15 -8.61 -5.55
CA ASN A 61 5.33 -7.55 -6.16
C ASN A 61 4.17 -8.18 -6.94
N TYR A 62 4.41 -9.25 -7.71
CA TYR A 62 3.36 -9.99 -8.42
C TYR A 62 2.18 -10.38 -7.51
N MET A 63 2.46 -10.86 -6.30
CA MET A 63 1.42 -11.22 -5.34
C MET A 63 0.76 -10.02 -4.67
N ILE A 64 1.46 -8.90 -4.45
CA ILE A 64 0.85 -7.67 -3.95
C ILE A 64 -0.30 -7.23 -4.86
N TYR A 65 -0.03 -7.07 -6.16
CA TYR A 65 -1.06 -6.63 -7.12
C TYR A 65 -2.17 -7.68 -7.31
N LYS A 66 -1.89 -8.96 -7.06
CA LYS A 66 -2.89 -10.04 -7.19
C LYS A 66 -3.87 -9.98 -6.02
N GLN A 67 -3.37 -9.75 -4.81
CA GLN A 67 -4.22 -9.51 -3.64
C GLN A 67 -5.10 -8.27 -3.84
N VAL A 68 -4.53 -7.19 -4.38
CA VAL A 68 -5.29 -5.97 -4.69
C VAL A 68 -6.40 -6.25 -5.70
N LEU A 69 -6.12 -6.97 -6.80
CA LEU A 69 -7.14 -7.33 -7.78
C LEU A 69 -8.27 -8.18 -7.16
N ILE A 70 -7.92 -9.17 -6.33
CA ILE A 70 -8.90 -10.00 -5.61
C ILE A 70 -9.79 -9.12 -4.73
N GLY A 71 -9.21 -8.21 -3.95
CA GLY A 71 -9.97 -7.31 -3.10
C GLY A 71 -10.85 -6.35 -3.89
N ALA A 72 -10.35 -5.81 -5.00
CA ALA A 72 -11.08 -4.85 -5.84
C ALA A 72 -12.30 -5.48 -6.52
N ARG A 73 -12.20 -6.74 -6.97
CA ARG A 73 -13.33 -7.47 -7.57
C ARG A 73 -14.47 -7.70 -6.58
N GLU A 74 -14.16 -7.77 -5.30
CA GLU A 74 -15.10 -8.08 -4.22
C GLU A 74 -15.69 -6.81 -3.58
N ALA A 75 -15.20 -5.63 -3.97
CA ALA A 75 -15.72 -4.36 -3.52
C ALA A 75 -16.99 -3.98 -4.28
N ASP A 76 -18.00 -3.51 -3.56
CA ASP A 76 -19.28 -3.06 -4.12
C ASP A 76 -19.37 -1.52 -4.24
N THR A 77 -18.36 -0.81 -3.75
CA THR A 77 -18.31 0.65 -3.78
C THR A 77 -17.65 1.19 -5.04
N LYS A 78 -17.99 2.43 -5.40
CA LYS A 78 -17.44 3.12 -6.58
C LYS A 78 -15.91 3.25 -6.52
N TYR A 79 -15.37 3.63 -5.36
CA TYR A 79 -13.95 3.85 -5.16
C TYR A 79 -13.37 2.78 -4.24
N VAL A 80 -12.06 2.56 -4.41
CA VAL A 80 -11.25 1.73 -3.53
C VAL A 80 -9.99 2.47 -3.11
N ALA A 81 -9.59 2.30 -1.84
CA ALA A 81 -8.34 2.81 -1.29
C ALA A 81 -7.49 1.64 -0.79
N MET A 82 -6.18 1.73 -1.00
CA MET A 82 -5.25 0.64 -0.71
C MET A 82 -4.65 0.80 0.68
N ALA A 83 -4.51 -0.30 1.42
CA ALA A 83 -3.91 -0.33 2.75
C ALA A 83 -2.93 -1.50 2.92
N GLU A 84 -1.76 -1.23 3.49
CA GLU A 84 -0.73 -2.24 3.83
C GLU A 84 -0.57 -2.42 5.35
N ASP A 85 0.05 -3.53 5.75
CA ASP A 85 0.26 -3.90 7.14
C ASP A 85 1.47 -3.19 7.79
N ASP A 86 2.29 -2.49 7.01
CA ASP A 86 3.48 -1.73 7.40
C ASP A 86 3.30 -0.20 7.23
N MET A 87 2.06 0.27 7.46
CA MET A 87 1.67 1.67 7.33
C MET A 87 0.86 2.17 8.54
N LEU A 88 1.02 3.45 8.86
CA LEU A 88 0.07 4.25 9.63
C LEU A 88 -0.64 5.22 8.70
N TYR A 89 -1.95 5.19 8.74
CA TYR A 89 -2.80 6.03 7.91
C TYR A 89 -3.39 7.18 8.70
N SER A 90 -3.38 8.37 8.10
CA SER A 90 -4.19 9.49 8.55
C SER A 90 -5.64 9.30 8.07
N PRO A 91 -6.66 9.73 8.84
CA PRO A 91 -8.04 9.75 8.35
C PRO A 91 -8.18 10.57 7.06
N GLU A 92 -7.43 11.67 6.94
CA GLU A 92 -7.51 12.60 5.82
C GLU A 92 -7.11 11.97 4.50
N HIS A 93 -6.22 10.98 4.50
CA HIS A 93 -5.91 10.17 3.34
C HIS A 93 -7.17 9.61 2.67
N PHE A 94 -8.08 9.02 3.46
CA PHE A 94 -9.28 8.35 2.95
C PHE A 94 -10.43 9.29 2.58
N THR A 95 -10.28 10.60 2.84
CA THR A 95 -11.30 11.61 2.48
C THR A 95 -11.20 12.07 1.03
N TYR A 96 -10.06 11.83 0.38
CA TYR A 96 -9.84 12.24 -1.01
C TYR A 96 -10.64 11.41 -2.01
N ARG A 97 -11.04 12.01 -3.13
CA ARG A 97 -11.66 11.33 -4.27
C ARG A 97 -10.96 11.73 -5.57
N PRO A 98 -10.65 10.77 -6.46
CA PRO A 98 -10.11 11.06 -7.78
C PRO A 98 -10.98 12.04 -8.58
N PRO A 99 -10.38 12.87 -9.46
CA PRO A 99 -11.08 13.88 -10.24
C PRO A 99 -12.05 13.28 -11.25
N ASP A 100 -11.77 12.05 -11.70
CA ASP A 100 -12.61 11.28 -12.59
C ASP A 100 -12.48 9.76 -12.31
N GLU A 101 -13.24 8.94 -13.04
CA GLU A 101 -13.26 7.49 -12.86
C GLU A 101 -12.08 6.76 -13.51
N GLU A 102 -11.19 7.47 -14.21
CA GLU A 102 -10.04 6.90 -14.94
C GLU A 102 -8.70 7.22 -14.27
N THR A 103 -8.69 8.17 -13.34
CA THR A 103 -7.47 8.71 -12.74
C THR A 103 -7.06 7.93 -11.49
N PHE A 104 -5.81 7.46 -11.50
CA PHE A 104 -5.15 6.81 -10.37
C PHE A 104 -4.50 7.89 -9.49
N SER A 105 -5.13 8.20 -8.36
CA SER A 105 -4.72 9.28 -7.48
C SER A 105 -3.85 8.77 -6.33
N TYR A 106 -2.61 9.26 -6.26
CA TYR A 106 -1.64 8.83 -5.25
C TYR A 106 -1.41 9.91 -4.20
N ASP A 107 -1.61 9.57 -2.93
CA ASP A 107 -1.20 10.43 -1.82
C ASP A 107 0.32 10.39 -1.64
N ILE A 108 0.98 11.47 -2.06
CA ILE A 108 2.43 11.59 -1.92
C ILE A 108 2.84 12.11 -0.54
N ASN A 109 1.90 12.51 0.33
CA ASN A 109 2.22 12.96 1.68
C ASN A 109 2.51 11.78 2.61
N LYS A 110 3.68 11.18 2.45
CA LYS A 110 4.06 10.00 3.21
C LYS A 110 5.52 10.04 3.63
N TRP A 111 5.73 9.87 4.93
CA TRP A 111 7.06 9.79 5.52
C TRP A 111 7.45 8.34 5.75
N SER A 112 8.73 8.02 5.58
CA SER A 112 9.24 6.67 5.85
C SER A 112 10.11 6.68 7.10
N ILE A 113 9.91 5.70 7.97
CA ILE A 113 10.82 5.41 9.07
C ILE A 113 11.83 4.37 8.62
N PHE A 114 13.11 4.64 8.85
CA PHE A 114 14.21 3.71 8.57
C PHE A 114 14.74 3.14 9.89
N SER A 115 14.24 1.97 10.30
CA SER A 115 14.49 1.43 11.65
C SER A 115 15.92 0.92 11.89
N TRP A 116 16.67 0.67 10.82
CA TRP A 116 18.07 0.22 10.88
C TRP A 116 19.07 1.36 11.12
N LEU A 117 18.65 2.62 11.06
CA LEU A 117 19.52 3.76 11.35
C LEU A 117 19.56 4.02 12.86
N LYS A 118 20.69 4.54 13.33
CA LYS A 118 20.93 4.87 14.74
C LYS A 118 21.45 6.32 14.82
N PRO A 119 20.64 7.30 15.25
CA PRO A 119 19.21 7.18 15.61
C PRO A 119 18.32 6.90 14.38
N PRO A 120 17.11 6.34 14.57
CA PRO A 120 16.14 6.18 13.49
C PRO A 120 15.71 7.57 12.97
N LEU A 121 15.35 7.65 11.69
CA LEU A 121 14.97 8.91 11.05
C LEU A 121 13.65 8.80 10.30
N LEU A 122 12.96 9.94 10.21
CA LEU A 122 11.86 10.18 9.28
C LEU A 122 12.42 10.82 8.02
N SER A 123 12.13 10.23 6.85
CA SER A 123 12.52 10.76 5.55
C SER A 123 11.34 10.84 4.60
N TYR A 124 11.24 11.97 3.92
CA TYR A 124 10.20 12.26 2.94
C TYR A 124 10.73 12.10 1.52
N ARG A 125 10.05 11.31 0.70
CA ARG A 125 10.37 11.16 -0.71
C ARG A 125 9.08 11.11 -1.50
N VAL A 126 8.89 12.06 -2.39
CA VAL A 126 7.77 12.06 -3.34
C VAL A 126 7.85 10.81 -4.19
N ARG A 127 6.87 9.92 -4.04
CA ARG A 127 6.77 8.68 -4.81
C ARG A 127 5.35 8.15 -4.77
N LYS A 128 4.82 7.83 -5.95
CA LYS A 128 3.61 7.02 -6.12
C LYS A 128 3.86 5.61 -5.57
N LEU A 129 3.06 5.20 -4.60
CA LEU A 129 3.13 3.90 -3.95
C LEU A 129 1.74 3.28 -3.93
N MET A 130 1.67 1.96 -4.10
CA MET A 130 0.39 1.25 -4.17
C MET A 130 -0.45 1.47 -2.91
N ASN A 131 0.20 1.52 -1.75
CA ASN A 131 -0.42 1.72 -0.45
C ASN A 131 -0.90 3.15 -0.16
N SER A 132 -0.75 4.06 -1.13
CA SER A 132 -1.26 5.44 -1.10
C SER A 132 -2.26 5.70 -2.24
N LEU A 133 -2.69 4.67 -2.98
CA LEU A 133 -3.58 4.81 -4.12
C LEU A 133 -5.04 4.89 -3.68
N ILE A 134 -5.79 5.83 -4.27
CA ILE A 134 -7.25 5.85 -4.32
C ILE A 134 -7.67 5.96 -5.78
N VAL A 135 -8.61 5.12 -6.21
CA VAL A 135 -9.03 5.03 -7.61
C VAL A 135 -10.45 4.48 -7.72
N SER A 136 -11.10 4.68 -8.87
CA SER A 136 -12.30 3.92 -9.22
C SER A 136 -12.03 2.41 -9.20
N ARG A 137 -12.95 1.65 -8.60
CA ARG A 137 -12.88 0.19 -8.56
C ARG A 137 -12.74 -0.40 -9.96
N ASP A 138 -13.56 0.06 -10.90
CA ASP A 138 -13.65 -0.51 -12.24
C ASP A 138 -12.38 -0.24 -13.05
N ALA A 139 -11.79 0.95 -12.91
CA ALA A 139 -10.51 1.27 -13.54
C ALA A 139 -9.39 0.38 -13.01
N LEU A 140 -9.31 0.17 -11.68
CA LEU A 140 -8.31 -0.69 -11.08
C LEU A 140 -8.45 -2.14 -11.54
N VAL A 141 -9.68 -2.69 -11.51
CA VAL A 141 -9.97 -4.05 -11.96
C VAL A 141 -9.57 -4.21 -13.43
N LYS A 142 -10.03 -3.32 -14.32
CA LYS A 142 -9.70 -3.35 -15.75
C LYS A 142 -8.18 -3.36 -15.98
N THR A 143 -7.45 -2.44 -15.35
CA THR A 143 -5.99 -2.32 -15.55
C THR A 143 -5.24 -3.54 -15.04
N LEU A 144 -5.59 -4.06 -13.86
CA LEU A 144 -4.92 -5.24 -13.31
C LEU A 144 -5.31 -6.50 -14.08
N GLU A 145 -6.56 -6.66 -14.52
CA GLU A 145 -6.98 -7.77 -15.37
C GLU A 145 -6.22 -7.81 -16.70
N GLU A 146 -6.07 -6.66 -17.38
CA GLU A 146 -5.25 -6.58 -18.59
C GLU A 146 -3.80 -7.00 -18.30
N ARG A 147 -3.24 -6.55 -17.17
CA ARG A 147 -1.89 -6.91 -16.74
C ARG A 147 -1.76 -8.43 -16.50
N TYR A 148 -2.71 -9.06 -15.80
CA TYR A 148 -2.67 -10.51 -15.54
C TYR A 148 -3.06 -11.36 -16.75
N ALA A 149 -3.89 -10.85 -17.67
CA ALA A 149 -4.18 -11.53 -18.93
C ALA A 149 -2.93 -11.61 -19.81
N LYS A 150 -2.15 -10.53 -19.86
CA LYS A 150 -0.88 -10.49 -20.59
C LYS A 150 0.24 -11.27 -19.91
N TYR A 151 0.27 -11.26 -18.58
CA TYR A 151 1.30 -11.91 -17.75
C TYR A 151 0.67 -12.87 -16.72
N PRO A 152 0.08 -14.00 -17.16
CA PRO A 152 -0.69 -14.90 -16.30
C PRO A 152 0.15 -15.72 -15.33
N GLU A 153 1.43 -15.92 -15.64
CA GLU A 153 2.37 -16.69 -14.82
C GLU A 153 3.67 -15.90 -14.67
N VAL A 154 4.06 -15.60 -13.43
CA VAL A 154 5.23 -14.77 -13.15
C VAL A 154 6.53 -15.46 -13.59
N GLU A 155 6.56 -16.79 -13.58
CA GLU A 155 7.69 -17.63 -13.96
C GLU A 155 8.01 -17.54 -15.46
N ARG A 156 7.02 -17.15 -16.29
CA ARG A 156 7.21 -16.94 -17.73
C ARG A 156 7.76 -15.56 -18.07
N VAL A 157 7.90 -14.70 -17.07
CA VAL A 157 8.43 -13.34 -17.21
C VAL A 157 9.80 -13.29 -16.58
N THR A 158 10.77 -12.66 -17.25
CA THR A 158 12.13 -12.59 -16.69
C THR A 158 12.12 -11.85 -15.35
N SER A 159 12.96 -12.31 -14.41
CA SER A 159 13.06 -11.71 -13.08
C SER A 159 13.42 -10.22 -13.14
N GLU A 160 14.23 -9.84 -14.12
CA GLU A 160 14.67 -8.47 -14.35
C GLU A 160 13.49 -7.59 -14.81
N PHE A 161 12.66 -8.10 -15.72
CA PHE A 161 11.50 -7.37 -16.22
C PHE A 161 10.48 -7.12 -15.09
N ILE A 162 10.16 -8.14 -14.30
CA ILE A 162 9.26 -7.99 -13.15
C ILE A 162 9.84 -6.98 -12.15
N LYS A 163 11.14 -7.07 -11.85
CA LYS A 163 11.80 -6.15 -10.93
C LYS A 163 11.76 -4.70 -11.40
N MET A 164 11.86 -4.45 -12.71
CA MET A 164 11.90 -3.10 -13.28
C MET A 164 10.52 -2.49 -13.50
N TYR A 165 9.55 -3.29 -13.97
CA TYR A 165 8.30 -2.75 -14.53
C TYR A 165 7.04 -3.24 -13.80
N TRP A 166 7.13 -4.25 -12.93
CA TRP A 166 5.99 -4.68 -12.12
C TRP A 166 5.82 -3.80 -10.87
N GLY A 167 5.30 -2.60 -11.12
CA GLY A 167 5.08 -1.56 -10.11
C GLY A 167 3.74 -0.85 -10.26
N GLU A 168 3.65 0.34 -9.69
CA GLU A 168 2.39 1.06 -9.49
C GLU A 168 1.71 1.41 -10.83
N PRO A 169 0.39 1.23 -10.98
CA PRO A 169 -0.35 1.67 -12.16
C PRO A 169 -0.15 3.16 -12.48
N GLY A 170 0.01 3.49 -13.75
CA GLY A 170 0.29 4.86 -14.22
C GLY A 170 1.78 5.21 -14.25
N ARG A 171 2.65 4.19 -14.23
CA ARG A 171 4.12 4.36 -14.31
C ARG A 171 4.77 3.51 -15.39
N PHE A 172 4.25 2.31 -15.64
CA PHE A 172 4.97 1.27 -16.39
C PHE A 172 4.15 0.63 -17.50
N GLU A 173 2.94 1.10 -17.76
CA GLU A 173 2.00 0.50 -18.71
C GLU A 173 2.61 0.39 -20.11
N ASN A 174 3.34 1.41 -20.57
CA ASN A 174 4.07 1.37 -21.85
C ASN A 174 5.13 0.26 -21.91
N HIS A 175 5.88 0.05 -20.82
CA HIS A 175 6.90 -1.00 -20.72
C HIS A 175 6.27 -2.39 -20.62
N LEU A 176 5.12 -2.48 -19.93
CA LEU A 176 4.28 -3.66 -19.87
C LEU A 176 3.50 -3.89 -21.17
N GLY A 177 3.52 -2.93 -22.11
CA GLY A 177 2.71 -2.92 -23.33
C GLY A 177 1.22 -3.17 -23.07
N ILE A 178 0.68 -2.58 -22.02
CA ILE A 178 -0.75 -2.54 -21.70
C ILE A 178 -1.25 -1.10 -21.85
N THR A 179 -2.57 -0.92 -21.82
CA THR A 179 -3.21 0.39 -21.96
C THR A 179 -2.71 1.36 -20.88
N PRO A 180 -2.11 2.51 -21.27
CA PRO A 180 -1.69 3.53 -20.31
C PRO A 180 -2.89 4.14 -19.57
N VAL A 181 -2.68 4.42 -18.29
CA VAL A 181 -3.69 5.06 -17.43
C VAL A 181 -3.24 6.44 -16.97
N LYS A 182 -4.21 7.32 -16.68
CA LYS A 182 -3.94 8.62 -16.07
C LYS A 182 -3.57 8.42 -14.60
N ALA A 183 -2.55 9.13 -14.14
CA ALA A 183 -2.18 9.13 -12.73
C ALA A 183 -1.82 10.54 -12.28
N GLU A 184 -2.29 10.90 -11.11
CA GLU A 184 -2.00 12.18 -10.47
C GLU A 184 -1.36 11.98 -9.10
N GLU A 185 -0.89 13.08 -8.54
CA GLU A 185 -0.34 13.16 -7.19
C GLU A 185 -1.15 14.19 -6.42
N TYR A 186 -1.57 13.83 -5.22
CA TYR A 186 -2.17 14.77 -4.27
C TYR A 186 -1.47 14.62 -2.92
N SER A 187 -1.67 15.61 -2.06
CA SER A 187 -1.12 15.61 -0.71
C SER A 187 -2.26 15.75 0.27
N SER A 188 -2.54 14.71 1.07
CA SER A 188 -3.38 14.89 2.24
C SER A 188 -2.74 15.91 3.20
N PRO A 189 -3.52 16.63 4.03
CA PRO A 189 -2.96 17.60 4.99
C PRO A 189 -2.17 16.93 6.12
N VAL A 190 -2.48 15.67 6.45
CA VAL A 190 -1.81 14.90 7.50
C VAL A 190 -1.11 13.70 6.85
N PRO A 191 0.21 13.53 7.01
CA PRO A 191 0.94 12.50 6.31
C PRO A 191 0.60 11.09 6.79
N ASN A 192 0.76 10.12 5.90
CA ASN A 192 0.90 8.71 6.28
C ASN A 192 2.34 8.40 6.73
N ILE A 193 2.53 7.37 7.56
CA ILE A 193 3.87 6.88 7.94
C ILE A 193 4.05 5.46 7.42
N MET A 194 5.12 5.23 6.66
CA MET A 194 5.51 3.89 6.20
C MET A 194 6.69 3.37 7.03
N PHE A 195 6.60 2.12 7.45
CA PHE A 195 7.73 1.42 8.05
C PHE A 195 8.62 0.84 6.96
N SER A 196 9.87 1.27 6.92
CA SER A 196 10.93 0.53 6.26
C SER A 196 11.68 -0.26 7.33
N THR A 197 11.25 -1.49 7.57
CA THR A 197 11.88 -2.45 8.51
C THR A 197 12.61 -3.56 7.75
N SER A 198 13.29 -4.46 8.47
CA SER A 198 13.94 -5.65 7.93
C SER A 198 12.98 -6.62 7.26
N GLU A 199 11.72 -6.62 7.70
CA GLU A 199 10.67 -7.50 7.23
C GLU A 199 10.05 -6.96 5.94
N ALA A 200 10.17 -5.66 5.63
CA ALA A 200 9.57 -5.05 4.44
C ALA A 200 10.10 -5.67 3.14
N LEU A 201 9.25 -5.80 2.12
CA LEU A 201 9.64 -6.40 0.83
C LEU A 201 10.83 -5.68 0.19
N GLY A 202 10.89 -4.35 0.31
CA GLY A 202 12.02 -3.55 -0.20
C GLY A 202 13.35 -3.85 0.49
N TYR A 203 13.34 -4.31 1.74
CA TYR A 203 14.55 -4.66 2.47
C TYR A 203 15.17 -5.96 1.95
N LEU A 204 14.37 -6.92 1.48
CA LEU A 204 14.89 -8.16 0.90
C LEU A 204 15.83 -7.93 -0.30
N THR A 205 15.66 -6.82 -1.02
CA THR A 205 16.46 -6.51 -2.22
C THR A 205 17.59 -5.52 -1.93
N LEU A 206 17.32 -4.50 -1.12
CA LEU A 206 18.26 -3.40 -0.90
C LEU A 206 18.94 -3.48 0.48
N GLY A 207 18.35 -4.17 1.44
CA GLY A 207 18.76 -4.19 2.84
C GLY A 207 18.86 -2.78 3.40
N THR A 208 19.92 -2.53 4.18
CA THR A 208 20.25 -1.22 4.73
C THR A 208 20.70 -0.20 3.69
N ARG A 209 20.93 -0.62 2.43
CA ARG A 209 21.29 0.28 1.31
C ARG A 209 20.08 0.99 0.70
N LYS A 210 18.86 0.71 1.16
CA LYS A 210 17.66 1.42 0.69
C LYS A 210 17.85 2.91 0.98
N ALA A 211 17.98 3.71 -0.08
CA ALA A 211 18.25 5.13 0.03
C ALA A 211 17.09 5.86 0.75
N HIS A 212 17.44 6.68 1.74
CA HIS A 212 16.59 7.76 2.23
C HIS A 212 16.78 9.00 1.33
N SER A 213 15.98 10.04 1.52
CA SER A 213 16.15 11.33 0.85
C SER A 213 16.97 12.31 1.73
N GLU A 214 17.28 13.47 1.16
CA GLU A 214 17.81 14.61 1.92
C GLU A 214 16.73 15.38 2.69
N ILE A 215 15.45 15.14 2.40
CA ILE A 215 14.34 15.74 3.16
C ILE A 215 14.06 14.85 4.36
N ARG A 216 14.43 15.34 5.53
CA ARG A 216 14.37 14.61 6.80
C ARG A 216 13.69 15.48 7.85
N ALA A 217 13.09 14.84 8.83
CA ALA A 217 12.48 15.52 9.97
C ALA A 217 12.80 14.76 11.25
N ASN A 218 12.97 15.50 12.35
CA ASN A 218 13.07 14.90 13.68
C ASN A 218 11.70 14.47 14.19
N ARG A 219 10.65 15.19 13.78
CA ARG A 219 9.26 15.03 14.20
C ARG A 219 8.33 15.30 13.02
N VAL A 220 7.28 14.50 12.89
CA VAL A 220 6.19 14.71 11.94
C VAL A 220 4.89 14.64 12.73
N ASP A 221 4.17 15.76 12.85
CA ASP A 221 2.88 15.76 13.55
C ASP A 221 1.77 15.16 12.66
N PRO A 222 0.76 14.50 13.27
CA PRO A 222 0.57 14.28 14.72
C PRO A 222 1.34 13.06 15.27
N TRP A 223 2.17 12.41 14.45
CA TRP A 223 2.78 11.11 14.76
C TRP A 223 3.92 11.17 15.78
N GLY A 224 4.64 12.30 15.84
CA GLY A 224 5.79 12.48 16.71
C GLY A 224 7.12 12.15 16.03
N THR A 225 8.11 11.75 16.82
CA THR A 225 9.47 11.41 16.39
C THR A 225 9.58 9.97 15.91
N ALA A 226 10.63 9.65 15.16
CA ALA A 226 10.88 8.27 14.71
C ALA A 226 10.96 7.26 15.88
N ASP A 227 11.60 7.65 16.98
CA ASP A 227 11.71 6.82 18.20
C ASP A 227 10.36 6.63 18.90
N GLU A 228 9.57 7.70 19.06
CA GLU A 228 8.23 7.61 19.65
C GLU A 228 7.32 6.69 18.83
N ILE A 229 7.38 6.82 17.51
CA ILE A 229 6.63 5.95 16.61
C ILE A 229 7.14 4.52 16.78
N LEU A 230 8.44 4.25 16.65
CA LEU A 230 9.01 2.89 16.76
C LEU A 230 8.71 2.18 18.10
N LYS A 231 8.54 2.90 19.20
CA LYS A 231 8.11 2.32 20.49
C LYS A 231 6.71 1.71 20.47
N LEU A 232 5.87 2.10 19.51
CA LEU A 232 4.57 1.47 19.30
C LEU A 232 4.70 0.09 18.61
N TYR A 233 5.91 -0.36 18.27
CA TYR A 233 6.14 -1.53 17.41
C TYR A 233 7.19 -2.52 17.94
N GLY A 234 8.05 -2.10 18.88
CA GLY A 234 9.14 -2.89 19.44
C GLY A 234 8.80 -3.61 20.73
#